data_AF-A0A377K036-F1
#
_entry.id   AF-A0A377K036-F1
#
_cell.length_a   1.000
_cell.length_b   1.000
_cell.length_c   1.000
_cell.angle_alpha   90.00
_cell.angle_beta   90.00
_cell.angle_gamma   90.00
#
_symmetry.space_group_name_H-M   'P 1'
#
loop_
_entity.id
_entity.type
_entity.pdbx_description
1 polymer ?
#
loop_
_entity_poly.entity_id
_entity_poly.type
_entity_poly.pdbx_seq_one_letter_code
_entity_poly.pdbx_strand_id
1 'polypeptide(L)'
;MEQVITKRRYYDIGLQIEELLYSGVFKAGERLPSERELSERFNTSRTTIREAIIMLELKGVLNVKQGSGIFFVDSTDKLNQKSLMPYSEIGPFELLQARQVIESNITGFAASQISFNELQELKKIIGLQEKAIAAESDKFEDLDHRFHSIIAEATQNRVLIKQAAELWRAVSYRKPPLEET
;
A
#
# COMPACT_ATOMS: atom_id res chain seq x y z
N MET A 1 10.96 29.03 -7.15
CA MET A 1 11.87 28.04 -7.77
C MET A 1 11.19 26.70 -7.68
N GLU A 2 10.73 26.20 -8.81
CA GLU A 2 10.01 24.94 -8.92
C GLU A 2 10.99 23.79 -8.67
N GLN A 3 10.78 23.03 -7.59
CA GLN A 3 11.60 21.85 -7.32
C GLN A 3 11.27 20.80 -8.38
N VAL A 4 12.18 20.65 -9.35
CA VAL A 4 12.18 19.52 -10.27
C VAL A 4 12.39 18.27 -9.42
N ILE A 5 11.31 17.57 -9.09
CA ILE A 5 11.38 16.21 -8.54
C ILE A 5 12.02 15.39 -9.66
N THR A 6 13.32 15.17 -9.58
CA THR A 6 14.04 14.29 -10.51
C THR A 6 13.42 12.90 -10.39
N LYS A 7 12.47 12.59 -11.27
CA LYS A 7 11.92 11.24 -11.42
C LYS A 7 13.12 10.31 -11.53
N ARG A 8 13.24 9.38 -10.58
CA ARG A 8 14.36 8.42 -10.58
C ARG A 8 14.25 7.62 -11.87
N ARG A 9 15.31 7.61 -12.68
CA ARG A 9 15.33 7.04 -14.05
C ARG A 9 14.78 5.61 -14.14
N TYR A 10 14.91 4.80 -13.08
CA TYR A 10 14.34 3.44 -13.04
C TYR A 10 12.80 3.44 -13.07
N TYR A 11 12.15 4.49 -12.56
CA TYR A 11 10.69 4.56 -12.46
C TYR A 11 10.08 4.71 -13.85
N ASP A 12 10.62 5.60 -14.68
CA ASP A 12 10.16 5.79 -16.05
C ASP A 12 10.45 4.55 -16.91
N ILE A 13 11.61 3.91 -16.71
CA ILE A 13 11.94 2.63 -17.35
C ILE A 13 10.97 1.51 -16.91
N GLY A 14 10.62 1.46 -15.63
CA GLY A 14 9.64 0.50 -15.11
C GLY A 14 8.26 0.66 -15.76
N LEU A 15 7.80 1.90 -15.94
CA LEU A 15 6.54 2.17 -16.64
C LEU A 15 6.57 1.75 -18.12
N GLN A 16 7.69 1.99 -18.82
CA GLN A 16 7.84 1.55 -20.21
C GLN A 16 7.83 0.01 -20.34
N ILE A 17 8.48 -0.68 -19.40
CA ILE A 17 8.46 -2.14 -19.35
C ILE A 17 7.03 -2.64 -19.07
N GLU A 18 6.31 -2.01 -18.14
CA GLU A 18 4.92 -2.32 -17.81
C GLU A 18 3.99 -2.15 -19.02
N GLU A 19 4.11 -1.04 -19.75
CA GLU A 19 3.35 -0.80 -20.99
C GLU A 19 3.63 -1.88 -22.05
N LEU A 20 4.89 -2.30 -22.22
CA LEU A 20 5.24 -3.37 -23.16
C LEU A 20 4.66 -4.73 -22.75
N LEU A 21 4.60 -5.02 -21.45
CA LEU A 21 3.96 -6.24 -20.95
C LEU A 21 2.45 -6.24 -21.24
N TYR A 22 1.77 -5.11 -21.04
CA TYR A 22 0.34 -4.99 -21.32
C TYR A 22 0.00 -4.79 -22.80
N SER A 23 0.98 -4.44 -23.65
CA SER A 23 0.78 -4.34 -25.10
C SER A 23 0.53 -5.69 -25.80
N GLY A 24 0.65 -6.81 -25.07
CA GLY A 24 0.45 -8.16 -25.60
C GLY A 24 1.69 -8.76 -26.29
N VAL A 25 2.84 -8.08 -26.24
CA VAL A 25 4.12 -8.59 -26.74
C VAL A 25 4.62 -9.79 -25.91
N PHE A 26 4.27 -9.84 -24.62
CA PHE A 26 4.59 -10.96 -23.73
C PHE A 26 3.30 -11.60 -23.21
N LYS A 27 3.26 -12.93 -23.17
CA LYS A 27 2.14 -13.66 -22.57
C LYS A 27 2.31 -13.77 -21.06
N ALA A 28 1.19 -13.87 -20.34
CA ALA A 28 1.18 -14.22 -18.92
C ALA A 28 1.99 -15.51 -18.68
N GLY A 29 2.87 -15.51 -17.68
CA GLY A 29 3.76 -16.62 -17.35
C GLY A 29 4.99 -16.75 -18.26
N GLU A 30 5.14 -15.89 -19.28
CA GLU A 30 6.30 -15.91 -20.16
C GLU A 30 7.54 -15.32 -19.48
N ARG A 31 8.69 -15.90 -19.82
CA ARG A 31 9.98 -15.44 -19.31
C ARG A 31 10.43 -14.20 -20.07
N LEU A 32 10.68 -13.11 -19.35
CA LEU A 32 11.27 -11.90 -19.90
C LEU A 32 12.75 -12.10 -20.28
N PRO A 33 13.28 -11.26 -21.18
CA PRO A 33 14.71 -11.15 -21.42
C PRO A 33 15.48 -10.89 -20.12
N SER A 34 16.74 -11.32 -20.09
CA SER A 34 17.63 -11.09 -18.95
C SER A 34 17.86 -9.60 -18.66
N GLU A 35 18.28 -9.25 -17.44
CA GLU A 35 18.63 -7.87 -17.07
C GLU A 35 19.63 -7.23 -18.05
N ARG A 36 20.55 -8.05 -18.58
CA ARG A 36 21.52 -7.61 -19.58
C ARG A 36 20.84 -7.22 -20.89
N GLU A 37 19.98 -8.08 -21.43
CA GLU A 37 19.27 -7.82 -22.69
C GLU A 37 18.31 -6.63 -22.54
N LEU A 38 17.65 -6.51 -21.39
CA LEU A 38 16.82 -5.34 -21.07
C LEU A 38 17.67 -4.06 -21.00
N SER A 39 18.87 -4.12 -20.41
CA SER A 39 19.76 -2.95 -20.35
C SER A 39 20.18 -2.45 -21.74
N GLU A 40 20.41 -3.38 -22.66
CA GLU A 40 20.73 -3.09 -24.06
C GLU A 40 19.50 -2.54 -24.82
N ARG A 41 18.31 -3.13 -24.65
CA ARG A 41 17.06 -2.70 -25.29
C ARG A 41 16.60 -1.30 -24.87
N PHE A 42 16.68 -1.00 -23.57
CA PHE A 42 16.24 0.28 -23.02
C PHE A 42 17.37 1.32 -22.91
N ASN A 43 18.56 0.99 -23.45
CA ASN A 43 19.75 1.85 -23.45
C ASN A 43 20.02 2.51 -22.08
N THR A 44 20.06 1.68 -21.04
CA THR A 44 20.20 2.12 -19.64
C THR A 44 21.11 1.19 -18.84
N SER A 45 21.49 1.60 -17.63
CA SER A 45 22.39 0.78 -16.81
C SER A 45 21.68 -0.46 -16.26
N ARG A 46 22.44 -1.54 -16.03
CA ARG A 46 21.91 -2.76 -15.38
C ARG A 46 21.34 -2.46 -13.99
N THR A 47 21.95 -1.54 -13.25
CA THR A 47 21.45 -1.09 -11.94
C THR A 47 20.06 -0.49 -12.07
N THR A 48 19.84 0.37 -13.07
CA THR A 48 18.53 0.99 -13.35
C THR A 48 17.48 -0.04 -13.78
N ILE A 49 17.86 -1.03 -14.59
CA ILE A 49 16.99 -2.15 -14.96
C ILE A 49 16.60 -2.97 -13.72
N ARG A 50 17.57 -3.28 -12.86
CA ARG A 50 17.33 -4.05 -11.64
C ARG A 50 16.37 -3.31 -10.69
N GLU A 51 16.54 -2.01 -10.51
CA GLU A 51 15.62 -1.17 -9.73
C GLU A 51 14.21 -1.14 -10.35
N ALA A 52 14.11 -1.08 -11.68
CA ALA A 52 12.83 -1.14 -12.39
C ALA A 52 12.14 -2.49 -12.22
N ILE A 53 12.88 -3.61 -12.29
CA ILE A 53 12.38 -4.96 -12.06
C ILE A 53 11.89 -5.12 -10.62
N ILE A 54 12.67 -4.66 -9.63
CA ILE A 54 12.26 -4.69 -8.21
C ILE A 54 10.96 -3.89 -8.03
N MET A 55 10.85 -2.73 -8.65
CA MET A 55 9.63 -1.91 -8.61
C MET A 55 8.42 -2.67 -9.21
N LEU A 56 8.59 -3.35 -10.34
CA LEU A 56 7.52 -4.13 -10.98
C LEU A 56 7.19 -5.44 -10.23
N GLU A 57 8.15 -6.05 -9.58
CA GLU A 57 7.97 -7.19 -8.68
C GLU A 57 7.16 -6.77 -7.44
N LEU A 58 7.49 -5.63 -6.83
CA LEU A 58 6.72 -5.05 -5.73
C LEU A 58 5.30 -4.65 -6.15
N LYS A 59 5.09 -4.30 -7.43
CA LYS A 59 3.74 -4.08 -8.01
C LYS A 59 3.00 -5.38 -8.36
N GLY A 60 3.66 -6.53 -8.22
CA GLY A 60 3.12 -7.85 -8.58
C GLY A 60 2.87 -8.02 -10.07
N VAL A 61 3.61 -7.29 -10.92
CA VAL A 61 3.57 -7.42 -12.38
C VAL A 61 4.60 -8.46 -12.85
N LEU A 62 5.68 -8.65 -12.10
CA LEU A 62 6.74 -9.60 -12.38
C LEU A 62 6.98 -10.54 -11.19
N ASN A 63 7.50 -11.73 -11.46
CA ASN A 63 8.02 -12.65 -10.45
C ASN A 63 9.47 -13.01 -10.80
N VAL A 64 10.42 -12.68 -9.91
CA VAL A 64 11.84 -12.99 -10.11
C VAL A 64 12.18 -14.28 -9.39
N LYS A 65 12.48 -15.34 -10.15
CA LYS A 65 12.96 -16.61 -9.59
C LYS A 65 14.47 -16.67 -9.71
N GLN A 66 15.17 -16.69 -8.57
CA GLN A 66 16.63 -16.76 -8.54
C GLN A 66 17.15 -17.94 -9.35
N GLY A 67 18.05 -17.67 -10.30
CA GLY A 67 18.60 -18.67 -11.22
C GLY A 67 17.68 -19.11 -12.37
N SER A 68 16.39 -18.79 -12.33
CA SER A 68 15.40 -19.22 -13.34
C SER A 68 14.95 -18.10 -14.29
N GLY A 69 15.06 -16.83 -13.87
CA GLY A 69 14.72 -15.67 -14.70
C GLY A 69 13.55 -14.86 -14.15
N ILE A 70 13.07 -13.93 -14.97
CA ILE A 70 12.00 -12.98 -14.64
C ILE A 70 10.76 -13.39 -15.43
N PHE A 71 9.61 -13.48 -14.78
CA PHE A 71 8.37 -13.96 -15.41
C PHE A 71 7.28 -12.90 -15.33
N PHE A 72 6.53 -12.71 -16.42
CA PHE A 72 5.36 -11.83 -16.42
C PHE A 72 4.20 -12.45 -15.64
N VAL A 73 3.64 -11.69 -14.70
CA VAL A 73 2.43 -12.06 -13.97
C VAL A 73 1.31 -11.16 -14.48
N ASP A 74 0.40 -11.72 -15.28
CA ASP A 74 -0.76 -10.97 -15.75
C ASP A 74 -1.71 -10.69 -14.59
N SER A 75 -2.30 -9.49 -14.60
CA SER A 75 -3.23 -9.01 -13.58
C SER A 75 -4.49 -9.87 -13.47
N THR A 76 -4.78 -10.75 -14.43
CA THR A 76 -5.83 -11.76 -14.31
C THR A 76 -5.53 -12.78 -13.20
N ASP A 77 -4.25 -13.07 -12.93
CA ASP A 77 -3.81 -13.88 -11.80
C ASP A 77 -3.77 -13.10 -10.47
N LYS A 78 -3.96 -11.76 -10.47
CA LYS A 78 -4.20 -11.01 -9.22
C LYS A 78 -5.55 -11.31 -8.59
N LEU A 79 -6.51 -11.85 -9.36
CA LEU A 79 -7.74 -12.43 -8.79
C LEU A 79 -7.49 -13.80 -8.14
N ASN A 80 -6.46 -14.52 -8.59
CA ASN A 80 -6.06 -15.82 -8.04
C ASN A 80 -5.03 -15.71 -6.91
N GLN A 81 -4.28 -14.60 -6.85
CA GLN A 81 -3.64 -14.12 -5.61
C GLN A 81 -4.65 -13.30 -4.81
N LYS A 82 -5.82 -13.89 -4.56
CA LYS A 82 -6.56 -13.61 -3.33
C LYS A 82 -5.53 -13.64 -2.19
N SER A 83 -5.58 -12.65 -1.31
CA SER A 83 -5.09 -12.80 0.06
C SER A 83 -5.29 -14.26 0.47
N LEU A 84 -4.21 -14.95 0.87
CA LEU A 84 -4.23 -16.40 1.18
C LEU A 84 -5.35 -16.76 2.18
N MET A 85 -5.88 -15.76 2.91
CA MET A 85 -7.21 -15.74 3.49
C MET A 85 -7.96 -14.45 3.14
N PRO A 86 -9.20 -14.51 2.65
CA PRO A 86 -10.13 -13.38 2.68
C PRO A 86 -10.23 -12.83 4.11
N TYR A 87 -10.31 -11.51 4.30
CA TYR A 87 -10.52 -10.91 5.64
C TYR A 87 -11.79 -11.43 6.35
N SER A 88 -12.77 -11.96 5.60
CA SER A 88 -13.95 -12.63 6.16
C SER A 88 -13.64 -13.90 6.95
N GLU A 89 -12.48 -14.53 6.70
CA GLU A 89 -12.03 -15.75 7.38
C GLU A 89 -11.12 -15.46 8.59
N ILE A 90 -10.70 -14.21 8.78
CA ILE A 90 -9.87 -13.80 9.92
C ILE A 90 -10.75 -13.52 11.14
N GLY A 91 -10.45 -14.19 12.26
CA GLY A 91 -11.15 -13.96 13.52
C GLY A 91 -10.95 -12.52 14.04
N PRO A 92 -11.95 -11.93 14.74
CA PRO A 92 -11.84 -10.57 15.26
C PRO A 92 -10.67 -10.42 16.24
N PHE A 93 -10.37 -11.46 17.04
CA PHE A 93 -9.23 -11.46 17.95
C PHE A 93 -7.89 -11.50 17.23
N GLU A 94 -7.77 -12.29 16.16
CA GLU A 94 -6.55 -12.34 15.34
C GLU A 94 -6.28 -10.98 14.69
N LEU A 95 -7.33 -10.34 14.17
CA LEU A 95 -7.24 -8.99 13.60
C LEU A 95 -6.83 -7.96 14.66
N LEU A 96 -7.43 -8.01 15.86
CA LEU A 96 -7.08 -7.11 16.97
C LEU A 96 -5.62 -7.31 17.42
N GLN A 97 -5.13 -8.54 17.49
CA GLN A 97 -3.73 -8.83 17.82
C GLN A 97 -2.76 -8.28 16.76
N ALA A 98 -3.07 -8.47 15.47
CA ALA A 98 -2.29 -7.92 14.38
C ALA A 98 -2.25 -6.39 14.43
N ARG A 99 -3.40 -5.75 14.66
CA ARG A 99 -3.52 -4.29 14.84
C ARG A 99 -2.69 -3.82 16.02
N GLN A 100 -2.75 -4.48 17.16
CA GLN A 100 -1.95 -4.10 18.34
C GLN A 100 -0.45 -4.08 18.02
N VAL A 101 0.07 -5.08 17.32
CA VAL A 101 1.49 -5.14 16.96
C VAL A 101 1.85 -4.04 15.95
N ILE A 102 1.07 -3.91 14.88
CA ILE A 102 1.42 -3.03 13.77
C ILE A 102 1.18 -1.56 14.13
N GLU A 103 -0.01 -1.23 14.65
CA GLU A 103 -0.39 0.15 14.96
C GLU A 103 0.43 0.74 16.11
N SER A 104 0.86 -0.06 17.10
CA SER A 104 1.74 0.43 18.16
C SER A 104 3.10 0.88 17.61
N ASN A 105 3.66 0.12 16.67
CA ASN A 105 4.93 0.48 16.02
C ASN A 105 4.76 1.69 15.10
N ILE A 106 3.66 1.76 14.34
CA ILE A 106 3.32 2.93 13.52
C ILE A 106 3.18 4.17 14.39
N THR A 107 2.45 4.07 15.50
CA THR A 107 2.24 5.18 16.44
C THR A 107 3.54 5.64 17.07
N GLY A 108 4.38 4.69 17.53
CA GLY A 108 5.69 5.01 18.09
C GLY A 108 6.62 5.70 17.09
N PHE A 109 6.61 5.24 15.83
CA PHE A 109 7.37 5.88 14.76
C PHE A 109 6.83 7.27 14.41
N ALA A 110 5.50 7.41 14.27
CA ALA A 110 4.81 8.66 14.01
C ALA A 110 5.10 9.70 15.09
N ALA A 111 5.13 9.30 16.37
CA ALA A 111 5.44 10.20 17.49
C ALA A 111 6.81 10.89 17.36
N SER A 112 7.78 10.26 16.68
CA SER A 112 9.10 10.86 16.44
C SER A 112 9.13 11.87 15.29
N GLN A 113 8.12 11.88 14.43
CA GLN A 113 8.07 12.66 13.18
C GLN A 113 6.95 13.70 13.15
N ILE A 114 5.92 13.53 13.98
CA ILE A 114 4.70 14.33 13.92
C ILE A 114 4.96 15.83 14.07
N SER A 115 4.37 16.62 13.19
CA SER A 115 4.46 18.08 13.23
C SER A 115 3.50 18.67 14.26
N PHE A 116 3.77 19.92 14.66
CA PHE A 116 2.88 20.66 15.57
C PHE A 116 1.47 20.82 14.99
N ASN A 117 1.34 21.04 13.67
CA ASN A 117 0.05 21.21 13.03
C ASN A 117 -0.78 19.92 13.04
N GLU A 118 -0.17 18.78 12.71
CA GLU A 118 -0.81 17.46 12.81
C GLU A 118 -1.24 17.14 14.25
N LEU A 119 -0.41 17.51 15.24
CA LEU A 119 -0.75 17.32 16.65
C LEU A 119 -1.96 18.18 17.09
N GLN A 120 -2.07 19.41 16.59
CA GLN A 120 -3.25 20.25 16.84
C GLN A 120 -4.50 19.67 16.17
N GLU A 121 -4.36 19.10 14.96
CA GLU A 121 -5.45 18.42 14.28
C GLU A 121 -5.93 17.20 15.05
N LEU A 122 -5.02 16.36 15.56
CA LEU A 122 -5.36 15.22 16.43
C LEU A 122 -6.16 15.66 17.67
N LYS A 123 -5.70 16.71 18.37
CA LYS A 123 -6.41 17.26 19.54
C LYS A 123 -7.82 17.72 19.19
N LYS A 124 -7.98 18.38 18.04
CA LYS A 124 -9.29 18.82 17.55
C LYS A 124 -10.21 17.62 17.29
N ILE A 125 -9.69 16.56 16.66
CA ILE A 125 -10.47 15.36 16.36
C ILE A 125 -10.94 14.67 17.65
N ILE A 126 -10.06 14.52 18.65
CA ILE A 126 -10.44 13.94 19.95
C ILE A 126 -11.61 14.73 20.55
N GLY A 127 -11.54 16.06 20.56
CA GLY A 127 -12.64 16.89 21.08
C GLY A 127 -13.93 16.80 20.24
N LEU A 128 -13.85 16.45 18.96
CA LEU A 128 -15.02 16.15 18.13
C LEU A 128 -15.57 14.75 18.42
N GLN A 129 -14.71 13.76 18.66
CA GLN A 129 -15.10 12.40 19.04
C GLN A 129 -15.84 12.39 20.38
N GLU A 130 -15.33 13.11 21.39
CA GLU A 130 -16.01 13.26 22.69
C GLU A 130 -17.43 13.83 22.55
N LYS A 131 -17.59 14.86 21.71
CA LYS A 131 -18.90 15.45 21.42
C LYS A 131 -19.79 14.48 20.65
N ALA A 132 -19.25 13.71 19.72
CA ALA A 132 -20.00 12.73 18.94
C ALA A 132 -20.52 11.59 19.84
N ILE A 133 -19.71 11.12 20.79
CA ILE A 133 -20.12 10.12 21.80
C ILE A 133 -21.25 10.68 22.66
N ALA A 134 -21.08 11.90 23.20
CA ALA A 134 -22.09 12.53 24.05
C ALA A 134 -23.42 12.80 23.35
N ALA A 135 -23.39 12.94 22.02
CA ALA A 135 -24.56 13.19 21.18
C ALA A 135 -25.07 11.93 20.45
N GLU A 136 -24.53 10.73 20.73
CA GLU A 136 -24.87 9.48 20.04
C GLU A 136 -24.84 9.60 18.50
N SER A 137 -23.87 10.35 17.99
CA SER A 137 -23.79 10.71 16.57
C SER A 137 -22.98 9.68 15.76
N ASP A 138 -23.52 9.27 14.61
CA ASP A 138 -22.87 8.36 13.65
C ASP A 138 -21.51 8.87 13.11
N LYS A 139 -21.23 10.16 13.25
CA LYS A 139 -19.94 10.77 12.86
C LYS A 139 -18.72 10.24 13.62
N PHE A 140 -18.92 9.50 14.72
CA PHE A 140 -17.81 8.94 15.49
C PHE A 140 -16.90 8.07 14.61
N GLU A 141 -17.46 7.23 13.74
CA GLU A 141 -16.67 6.32 12.91
C GLU A 141 -15.76 7.05 11.91
N ASP A 142 -16.27 8.09 11.26
CA ASP A 142 -15.48 8.93 10.35
C ASP A 142 -14.36 9.67 11.08
N LEU A 143 -14.65 10.18 12.28
CA LEU A 143 -13.67 10.87 13.12
C LEU A 143 -12.58 9.92 13.61
N ASP A 144 -12.96 8.69 13.96
CA ASP A 144 -12.05 7.64 14.41
C ASP A 144 -11.12 7.19 13.27
N HIS A 145 -11.66 6.98 12.07
CA HIS A 145 -10.85 6.71 10.90
C HIS A 145 -9.86 7.85 10.60
N ARG A 146 -10.29 9.11 10.69
CA ARG A 146 -9.42 10.27 10.47
C ARG A 146 -8.32 10.36 11.54
N PHE A 147 -8.64 10.07 12.81
CA PHE A 147 -7.66 10.03 13.90
C PHE A 147 -6.52 9.05 13.59
N HIS A 148 -6.84 7.80 13.26
CA HIS A 148 -5.85 6.78 12.90
C HIS A 148 -5.08 7.13 11.61
N SER A 149 -5.76 7.74 10.63
CA SER A 149 -5.13 8.18 9.37
C SER A 149 -4.04 9.24 9.61
N ILE A 150 -4.29 10.24 10.45
CA ILE A 150 -3.28 11.28 10.75
C ILE A 150 -2.05 10.69 11.44
N ILE A 151 -2.24 9.75 12.37
CA ILE A 151 -1.11 9.05 13.01
C ILE A 151 -0.28 8.31 11.96
N ALA A 152 -0.94 7.58 11.06
CA ALA A 152 -0.25 6.87 10.00
C ALA A 152 0.45 7.83 9.02
N GLU A 153 -0.20 8.92 8.61
CA GLU A 153 0.34 9.97 7.71
C GLU A 153 1.58 10.65 8.31
N ALA A 154 1.60 10.89 9.62
CA ALA A 154 2.73 11.47 10.33
C ALA A 154 4.01 10.62 10.22
N THR A 155 3.92 9.33 9.91
CA THR A 155 5.11 8.49 9.63
C THR A 155 5.86 8.92 8.36
N GLN A 156 5.19 9.65 7.45
CA GLN A 156 5.69 9.98 6.11
C GLN A 156 6.15 8.75 5.30
N ASN A 157 5.72 7.56 5.70
CA ASN A 157 6.08 6.29 5.09
C ASN A 157 4.85 5.68 4.41
N ARG A 158 4.84 5.74 3.08
CA ARG A 158 3.72 5.29 2.24
C ARG A 158 3.35 3.82 2.45
N VAL A 159 4.28 2.98 2.87
CA VAL A 159 4.01 1.55 3.16
C VAL A 159 3.27 1.43 4.49
N LEU A 160 3.72 2.15 5.53
CA LEU A 160 3.05 2.14 6.84
C LEU A 160 1.64 2.73 6.75
N ILE A 161 1.47 3.83 6.00
CA ILE A 161 0.17 4.43 5.72
C ILE A 161 -0.77 3.42 5.06
N LYS A 162 -0.28 2.70 4.05
CA LYS A 162 -1.07 1.69 3.34
C LYS A 162 -1.48 0.54 4.28
N GLN A 163 -0.56 0.02 5.10
CA GLN A 163 -0.89 -1.08 6.01
C GLN A 163 -1.87 -0.67 7.11
N ALA A 164 -1.75 0.53 7.67
CA ALA A 164 -2.73 1.06 8.61
C ALA A 164 -4.13 1.15 7.98
N ALA A 165 -4.22 1.67 6.75
CA ALA A 165 -5.49 1.77 6.03
C ALA A 165 -6.12 0.41 5.71
N GLU A 166 -5.31 -0.60 5.37
CA GLU A 166 -5.79 -1.97 5.10
C GLU A 166 -6.36 -2.62 6.36
N LEU A 167 -5.67 -2.52 7.50
CA LEU A 167 -6.14 -3.03 8.79
C LEU A 167 -7.43 -2.36 9.25
N TRP A 168 -7.60 -1.06 8.95
CA TRP A 168 -8.85 -0.36 9.25
C TRP A 168 -10.03 -0.87 8.42
N ARG A 169 -9.86 -0.98 7.10
CA ARG A 169 -10.91 -1.49 6.21
C ARG A 169 -11.37 -2.88 6.62
N ALA A 170 -10.43 -3.75 7.02
CA ALA A 170 -10.74 -5.10 7.47
C ALA A 170 -11.74 -5.14 8.65
N VAL A 171 -11.78 -4.11 9.50
CA VAL A 171 -12.77 -3.98 10.57
C VAL A 171 -14.11 -3.47 10.05
N SER A 172 -14.11 -2.41 9.22
CA SER A 172 -15.35 -1.80 8.71
C SER A 172 -16.16 -2.70 7.79
N TYR A 173 -15.53 -3.62 7.04
CA TYR A 173 -16.24 -4.62 6.22
C TYR A 173 -17.11 -5.60 7.01
N ARG A 174 -17.04 -5.58 8.35
CA ARG A 174 -17.80 -6.47 9.23
C ARG A 174 -19.02 -5.83 9.90
N LYS A 175 -19.28 -4.53 9.73
CA LYS A 175 -20.58 -3.98 10.13
C LYS A 175 -21.63 -4.58 9.17
N PRO A 176 -22.55 -5.44 9.64
CA PRO A 176 -23.69 -5.76 8.80
C PRO A 176 -24.42 -4.45 8.46
N PRO A 177 -24.98 -4.29 7.25
CA PRO A 177 -25.92 -3.21 7.01
C PRO A 177 -26.96 -3.27 8.14
N LEU A 178 -27.22 -2.12 8.76
CA LEU A 178 -28.31 -1.99 9.72
C LEU A 178 -29.55 -2.54 9.03
N GLU A 179 -30.05 -3.70 9.48
CA GLU A 179 -31.35 -4.18 9.03
C GLU A 179 -32.35 -3.11 9.44
N GLU A 180 -32.96 -2.47 8.44
CA GLU A 180 -34.12 -1.61 8.64
C GLU A 180 -35.24 -2.48 9.24
N THR A 181 -35.47 -2.31 10.53
CA THR A 181 -36.71 -2.72 11.23
C THR A 181 -37.46 -1.48 11.70
#